data_AF-A0A1I5WU39-F1
#
_entry.id   AF-A0A1I5WU39-F1
#
_cell.length_a   1.000
_cell.length_b   1.000
_cell.length_c   1.000
_cell.angle_alpha   90.00
_cell.angle_beta   90.00
_cell.angle_gamma   90.00
#
_symmetry.space_group_name_H-M   'P 1'
#
loop_
_entity.id
_entity.type
_entity.pdbx_description
1 polymer ?
#
loop_
_entity_poly.entity_id
_entity_poly.type
_entity_poly.pdbx_seq_one_letter_code
_entity_poly.pdbx_strand_id
1 'polypeptide(L)'
;MSRWRARVSFQLSILKILAGQPRGRASIEAVKQHLSIYYRSGPEWPARMKRIASRAPQLNIFGQRLIEREAGCWIITDLGRKALETLEQLDRGAMQGLFEREIAQEPDDE
;
A
#
# COMPACT_ATOMS: atom_id res chain seq x y z
N MET A 1 -14.92 9.43 -10.67
CA MET A 1 -13.47 9.58 -10.36
C MET A 1 -12.81 8.33 -9.71
N SER A 2 -13.30 7.11 -9.95
CA SER A 2 -12.98 5.95 -9.07
C SER A 2 -11.98 4.91 -9.64
N ARG A 3 -11.69 4.96 -10.96
CA ARG A 3 -10.91 3.90 -11.64
C ARG A 3 -9.40 3.95 -11.32
N TRP A 4 -8.84 5.15 -11.12
CA TRP A 4 -7.41 5.31 -10.84
C TRP A 4 -7.02 4.84 -9.43
N ARG A 5 -7.83 5.16 -8.40
CA ARG A 5 -7.57 4.75 -7.01
C ARG A 5 -7.51 3.22 -6.87
N ALA A 6 -8.38 2.49 -7.56
CA ALA A 6 -8.36 1.02 -7.57
C ALA A 6 -7.09 0.44 -8.20
N ARG A 7 -6.60 1.06 -9.29
CA ARG A 7 -5.36 0.64 -9.95
C ARG A 7 -4.14 0.90 -9.07
N VAL A 8 -4.06 2.05 -8.42
CA VAL A 8 -2.93 2.43 -7.54
C VAL A 8 -2.93 1.56 -6.27
N SER A 9 -4.08 1.33 -5.65
CA SER A 9 -4.19 0.45 -4.48
C SER A 9 -3.81 -1.00 -4.79
N PHE A 10 -4.10 -1.47 -6.00
CA PHE A 10 -3.68 -2.79 -6.45
C PHE A 10 -2.15 -2.90 -6.60
N GLN A 11 -1.52 -1.91 -7.24
CA GLN A 11 -0.06 -1.86 -7.36
C GLN A 11 0.63 -1.78 -6.00
N LEU A 12 0.10 -0.98 -5.08
CA LEU A 12 0.58 -0.94 -3.70
C LEU A 12 0.42 -2.30 -2.99
N SER A 13 -0.70 -3.01 -3.23
CA SER A 13 -0.93 -4.34 -2.66
C SER A 13 0.16 -5.32 -3.09
N ILE A 14 0.61 -5.28 -4.35
CA ILE A 14 1.70 -6.12 -4.85
C ILE A 14 3.01 -5.81 -4.10
N LEU A 15 3.36 -4.52 -3.97
CA LEU A 15 4.54 -4.10 -3.19
C LEU A 15 4.48 -4.62 -1.75
N LYS A 16 3.32 -4.48 -1.09
CA LYS A 16 3.15 -4.90 0.29
C LYS A 16 3.26 -6.42 0.45
N ILE A 17 2.69 -7.18 -0.49
CA ILE A 17 2.83 -8.64 -0.53
C ILE A 17 4.29 -9.02 -0.62
N LEU A 18 5.01 -8.51 -1.64
CA LEU A 18 6.41 -8.85 -1.85
C LEU A 18 7.28 -8.50 -0.65
N ALA A 19 7.06 -7.33 -0.03
CA ALA A 19 7.79 -6.92 1.17
C ALA A 19 7.63 -7.89 2.36
N GLY A 20 6.49 -8.59 2.45
CA GLY A 20 6.23 -9.60 3.48
C GLY A 20 6.72 -11.01 3.15
N GLN A 21 7.27 -11.24 1.96
CA GLN A 21 7.78 -12.55 1.56
C GLN A 21 9.24 -12.74 1.98
N PRO A 22 9.67 -14.00 2.19
CA PRO A 22 11.08 -14.32 2.35
C PRO A 22 11.92 -13.71 1.21
N ARG A 23 12.97 -12.97 1.56
CA ARG A 23 13.86 -12.25 0.63
C ARG A 23 13.17 -11.23 -0.29
N GLY A 24 11.92 -10.87 -0.02
CA GLY A 24 11.18 -9.95 -0.88
C GLY A 24 10.67 -10.54 -2.19
N ARG A 25 10.65 -11.87 -2.31
CA ARG A 25 10.43 -12.58 -3.58
C ARG A 25 9.18 -13.45 -3.51
N ALA A 26 8.37 -13.43 -4.55
CA ALA A 26 7.29 -14.40 -4.73
C ALA A 26 7.04 -14.75 -6.20
N SER A 27 6.51 -15.94 -6.43
CA SER A 27 5.96 -16.30 -7.73
C SER A 27 4.70 -15.49 -8.04
N ILE A 28 4.36 -15.39 -9.32
CA ILE A 28 3.12 -14.72 -9.75
C ILE A 28 1.89 -15.42 -9.13
N GLU A 29 1.93 -16.74 -8.99
CA GLU A 29 0.86 -17.52 -8.37
C GLU A 29 0.69 -17.20 -6.88
N ALA A 30 1.79 -17.12 -6.13
CA ALA A 30 1.74 -16.73 -4.73
C ALA A 30 1.18 -15.31 -4.57
N VAL A 31 1.60 -14.36 -5.41
CA VAL A 31 1.04 -13.00 -5.41
C VAL A 31 -0.47 -13.01 -5.67
N LYS A 32 -0.95 -13.78 -6.65
CA LYS A 32 -2.38 -13.94 -6.94
C LYS A 32 -3.15 -14.55 -5.76
N GLN A 33 -2.57 -15.56 -5.11
CA GLN A 33 -3.17 -16.21 -3.95
C GLN A 33 -3.33 -15.23 -2.78
N HIS A 34 -2.27 -14.47 -2.44
CA HIS A 34 -2.34 -13.44 -1.41
C HIS A 34 -3.39 -12.38 -1.73
N LEU A 35 -3.44 -11.88 -2.98
CA LEU A 35 -4.47 -10.94 -3.40
C LEU A 35 -5.88 -11.52 -3.23
N SER A 36 -6.11 -12.77 -3.64
CA SER A 36 -7.40 -13.43 -3.47
C SER A 36 -7.82 -13.50 -2.00
N ILE A 37 -6.91 -13.87 -1.10
CA ILE A 37 -7.16 -13.93 0.33
C ILE A 37 -7.52 -12.54 0.85
N TYR A 38 -6.67 -11.54 0.62
CA TYR A 38 -6.88 -10.20 1.18
C TYR A 38 -8.16 -9.51 0.72
N TYR A 39 -8.57 -9.72 -0.53
CA TYR A 39 -9.80 -9.13 -1.05
C TYR A 39 -11.05 -9.94 -0.68
N ARG A 40 -10.92 -11.17 -0.15
CA ARG A 40 -12.02 -11.98 0.38
C ARG A 40 -12.17 -11.88 1.89
N SER A 41 -11.10 -11.57 2.64
CA SER A 41 -11.09 -11.53 4.10
C SER A 41 -11.80 -10.33 4.74
N GLY A 42 -12.33 -9.39 3.95
CA GLY A 42 -13.09 -8.23 4.44
C GLY A 42 -12.60 -6.88 3.90
N PRO A 43 -13.29 -5.78 4.22
CA PRO A 43 -13.02 -4.46 3.63
C PRO A 43 -11.77 -3.77 4.20
N GLU A 44 -11.28 -4.19 5.36
CA GLU A 44 -10.19 -3.55 6.10
C GLU A 44 -8.91 -3.43 5.25
N TRP A 45 -8.46 -4.54 4.66
CA TRP A 45 -7.25 -4.53 3.84
C TRP A 45 -7.40 -3.66 2.58
N PRO A 46 -8.44 -3.85 1.73
CA PRO A 46 -8.69 -2.96 0.60
C PRO A 46 -8.83 -1.48 0.99
N ALA A 47 -9.49 -1.16 2.10
CA ALA A 47 -9.65 0.21 2.58
C ALA A 47 -8.30 0.82 2.97
N ARG A 48 -7.50 0.09 3.75
CA ARG A 48 -6.13 0.51 4.12
C ARG A 48 -5.27 0.74 2.88
N MET A 49 -5.27 -0.19 1.93
CA MET A 49 -4.47 -0.04 0.69
C MET A 49 -4.94 1.15 -0.15
N LYS A 50 -6.26 1.42 -0.26
CA LYS A 50 -6.79 2.61 -0.94
C LYS A 50 -6.39 3.91 -0.25
N ARG A 51 -6.37 3.94 1.08
CA ARG A 51 -5.97 5.12 1.86
C ARG A 51 -4.48 5.42 1.70
N ILE A 52 -3.61 4.42 1.79
CA ILE A 52 -2.17 4.62 1.55
C ILE A 52 -1.95 5.05 0.08
N ALA A 53 -2.60 4.38 -0.88
CA ALA A 53 -2.49 4.69 -2.31
C ALA A 53 -2.92 6.12 -2.68
N SER A 54 -3.85 6.75 -1.95
CA SER A 54 -4.24 8.14 -2.26
C SER A 54 -3.13 9.16 -2.03
N ARG A 55 -2.04 8.77 -1.35
CA ARG A 55 -0.84 9.60 -1.15
C ARG A 55 0.14 9.55 -2.33
N ALA A 56 -0.03 8.60 -3.24
CA ALA A 56 0.80 8.43 -4.43
C ALA A 56 -0.04 8.14 -5.67
N PRO A 57 -0.83 9.13 -6.16
CA PRO A 57 -1.63 8.99 -7.38
C PRO A 57 -0.84 8.52 -8.61
N GLN A 58 0.45 8.83 -8.65
CA GLN A 58 1.39 8.53 -9.72
C GLN A 58 2.17 7.22 -9.52
N LEU A 59 1.84 6.40 -8.50
CA LEU A 59 2.54 5.13 -8.25
C LEU A 59 2.47 4.22 -9.48
N ASN A 60 3.65 3.85 -9.97
CA ASN A 60 3.81 2.94 -11.08
C ASN A 60 4.96 1.98 -10.76
N ILE A 61 4.65 0.86 -10.10
CA ILE A 61 5.67 -0.05 -9.54
C ILE A 61 6.59 -0.65 -10.63
N PHE A 62 6.08 -0.78 -11.85
CA PHE A 62 6.83 -1.28 -13.00
C PHE A 62 7.66 -0.16 -13.64
N GLY A 63 7.04 0.99 -13.94
CA GLY A 63 7.72 2.11 -14.58
C GLY A 63 8.78 2.77 -13.70
N GLN A 64 8.58 2.76 -12.39
CA GLN A 64 9.50 3.30 -11.39
C GLN A 64 10.53 2.26 -10.91
N ARG A 65 10.53 1.03 -11.46
CA ARG A 65 11.46 -0.04 -11.09
C ARG A 65 11.47 -0.37 -9.58
N LEU A 66 10.28 -0.31 -8.96
CA LEU A 66 10.09 -0.67 -7.55
C LEU A 66 10.07 -2.20 -7.36
N ILE A 67 9.89 -2.94 -8.46
CA ILE A 67 10.01 -4.38 -8.50
C ILE A 67 10.82 -4.82 -9.72
N GLU A 68 11.55 -5.92 -9.56
CA GLU A 68 12.17 -6.68 -10.63
C GLU A 68 11.27 -7.85 -11.05
N ARG A 69 11.33 -8.19 -12.33
CA ARG A 69 10.57 -9.29 -12.92
C ARG A 69 11.57 -10.28 -13.50
N GLU A 70 11.72 -11.42 -12.83
CA GLU A 70 12.47 -12.57 -13.32
C GLU A 70 11.48 -13.60 -13.89
N ALA A 71 12.01 -14.64 -14.55
CA ALA A 71 11.18 -15.73 -15.06
C ALA A 71 10.33 -16.35 -13.93
N GLY A 72 9.02 -16.11 -13.98
CA GLY A 72 8.03 -16.63 -13.03
C GLY A 72 8.01 -15.98 -11.64
N CYS A 73 8.92 -15.05 -11.33
CA CYS A 73 9.06 -14.45 -10.00
C CYS A 73 9.15 -12.93 -10.05
N TRP A 74 8.56 -12.27 -9.05
CA TRP A 74 8.73 -10.85 -8.79
C TRP A 74 9.51 -10.64 -7.50
N ILE A 75 10.34 -9.60 -7.48
CA ILE A 75 11.21 -9.25 -6.36
C ILE A 75 11.05 -7.77 -6.08
N ILE A 76 10.81 -7.38 -4.83
CA ILE A 76 10.83 -5.97 -4.43
C ILE A 76 12.28 -5.46 -4.39
N THR A 77 12.54 -4.33 -5.05
CA THR A 77 13.86 -3.69 -5.03
C THR A 77 14.03 -2.89 -3.73
N ASP A 78 15.27 -2.48 -3.42
CA ASP A 78 15.51 -1.57 -2.30
C ASP A 78 14.79 -0.23 -2.47
N LEU A 79 14.70 0.26 -3.72
CA LEU A 79 13.89 1.44 -4.04
C LEU A 79 12.41 1.20 -3.75
N GLY A 80 11.89 0.02 -4.09
CA GLY A 80 10.52 -0.38 -3.76
C GLY A 80 10.26 -0.46 -2.26
N ARG A 81 11.20 -0.99 -1.48
CA ARG A 81 11.09 -1.03 -0.01
C ARG A 81 11.07 0.37 0.59
N LYS A 82 11.99 1.25 0.18
CA LYS A 82 12.03 2.64 0.63
C LYS A 82 10.74 3.38 0.27
N ALA A 83 10.27 3.24 -0.97
CA ALA A 83 9.02 3.86 -1.41
C ALA A 83 7.82 3.36 -0.59
N LEU A 84 7.72 2.04 -0.35
CA LEU A 84 6.67 1.46 0.49
C LEU A 84 6.72 2.01 1.92
N GLU A 85 7.91 2.04 2.53
CA GLU A 85 8.11 2.58 3.87
C GLU A 85 7.67 4.04 3.98
N THR A 86 8.10 4.91 3.05
CA THR A 86 7.69 6.32 3.01
C THR A 86 6.18 6.46 2.95
N LEU A 87 5.50 5.68 2.11
CA LEU A 87 4.03 5.73 2.00
C LEU A 87 3.34 5.27 3.29
N GLU A 88 3.87 4.25 3.95
CA GLU A 88 3.34 3.77 5.23
C GLU A 88 3.58 4.76 6.38
N GLN A 89 4.73 5.46 6.37
CA GLN A 89 5.01 6.54 7.31
C GLN A 89 4.07 7.73 7.12
N LEU A 90 3.82 8.14 5.86
CA LEU A 90 2.84 9.19 5.56
C LEU A 90 1.40 8.78 5.95
N ASP A 91 1.07 7.48 5.92
CA ASP A 91 -0.22 6.99 6.43
C ASP A 91 -0.34 7.11 7.95
N ARG A 92 0.71 6.69 8.68
CA ARG A 92 0.75 6.82 10.14
C ARG A 92 0.73 8.27 10.60
N GLY A 93 1.54 9.14 10.01
CA GLY A 93 1.61 10.55 10.38
C GLY A 93 0.28 11.29 10.15
N ALA A 94 -0.43 10.99 9.06
CA ALA A 94 -1.76 11.60 8.86
C ALA A 94 -2.80 11.06 9.86
N MET A 95 -2.69 9.79 10.28
CA MET A 95 -3.58 9.24 11.30
C MET A 95 -3.36 9.91 12.65
N GLN A 96 -2.11 10.20 13.00
CA GLN A 96 -1.75 10.94 14.21
C GLN A 96 -2.29 12.38 14.17
N GLY A 97 -2.10 13.10 13.06
CA GLY A 97 -2.61 14.47 12.93
C GLY A 97 -4.14 14.58 12.89
N LEU A 98 -4.86 13.51 12.51
CA LEU A 98 -6.33 13.48 12.62
C LEU A 98 -6.76 13.34 14.08
N PHE A 99 -6.09 12.48 14.85
CA PHE A 99 -6.36 12.29 16.27
C PHE A 99 -6.05 13.57 17.08
N GLU A 100 -4.94 14.25 16.77
CA GLU A 100 -4.58 15.52 17.41
C GLU A 100 -5.58 16.65 17.13
N ARG A 101 -6.14 16.70 15.91
CA ARG A 101 -7.19 17.68 15.57
C ARG A 101 -8.52 17.39 16.26
N GLU A 102 -8.87 16.12 16.44
CA GLU A 102 -10.10 15.72 17.13
C GLU A 102 -10.02 16.03 18.63
N ILE A 103 -8.83 15.91 19.25
CA ILE A 103 -8.60 16.32 20.64
C ILE A 103 -8.57 17.85 20.79
N ALA A 104 -8.00 18.57 19.81
CA ALA A 104 -7.97 20.03 19.83
C ALA A 104 -9.34 20.69 19.52
N GLN A 105 -10.33 19.91 19.12
CA GLN A 105 -11.73 20.32 19.03
C GLN A 105 -12.50 19.87 20.29
N GLU A 106 -11.99 20.19 21.49
CA GLU A 106 -12.89 20.23 22.66
C GLU A 106 -13.90 21.38 22.45
N PRO A 107 -15.20 21.16 22.71
CA PRO A 107 -16.16 22.24 22.64
C PRO A 107 -15.82 23.28 23.72
N ASP A 108 -15.67 24.52 23.30
CA ASP A 108 -15.74 25.68 24.19
C ASP A 108 -17.20 25.72 24.68
N ASP A 109 -17.47 25.04 25.81
CA ASP A 109 -18.74 25.10 26.51
C ASP A 109 -18.86 26.52 27.12
N GLU A 110 -19.56 27.42 26.42
CA GLU A 110 -20.12 28.67 26.96
C GLU A 110 -21.53 28.45 27.52
#